data_AF-A0A1Q4YBI6-F1
#
_entry.id   AF-A0A1Q4YBI6-F1
#
_cell.length_a   1.000
_cell.length_b   1.000
_cell.length_c   1.000
_cell.angle_alpha   90.00
_cell.angle_beta   90.00
_cell.angle_gamma   90.00
#
_symmetry.space_group_name_H-M   'P 1'
#
loop_
_entity.id
_entity.type
_entity.pdbx_description
1 polymer ?
#
loop_
_entity_poly.entity_id
_entity_poly.type
_entity_poly.pdbx_seq_one_letter_code
_entity_poly.pdbx_strand_id
1 'polypeptide(L)'
;MKLSELLGLPKITADDIKKTEEYAQVRDHAGEEASVLACRMQLRGSVKRAVDSADLAGRQLTAFGAMRKLAERAPLLSWVPSGPGGNNAFVRLIDGDSDTFPFDVPSTTVNCWEVILLAVMLDGQITGTHNLRVAYGERPHNFEAELTTRLMGGVLLPYTGRTVGTPIAGDIVLFDGLAHVAMATGVHTEGPMISPEHPTGAQVISFWPAPLQKSFGPGARTTVGYTTIEALLAWHDDNNRPRPAVTFGSPDWSILN
;
A
#
# COMPACT_ATOMS: atom_id res chain seq x y z
N MET A 1 9.43 18.04 24.36
CA MET A 1 10.30 17.48 23.30
C MET A 1 9.51 17.60 22.02
N LYS A 2 10.09 18.21 20.99
CA LYS A 2 9.44 18.38 19.69
C LYS A 2 9.65 17.15 18.83
N LEU A 3 8.68 16.86 17.98
CA LEU A 3 8.74 15.74 17.06
C LEU A 3 9.94 15.84 16.11
N SER A 4 10.26 17.04 15.62
CA SER A 4 11.42 17.29 14.75
C SER A 4 12.78 16.93 15.39
N GLU A 5 12.87 16.93 16.73
CA GLU A 5 14.09 16.55 17.45
C GLU A 5 14.40 15.05 17.28
N LEU A 6 13.42 14.23 16.91
CA LEU A 6 13.60 12.80 16.65
C LEU A 6 14.31 12.50 15.32
N LEU A 7 14.36 13.45 14.38
CA LEU A 7 14.97 13.24 13.04
C LEU A 7 16.47 12.92 13.10
N GLY A 8 17.15 13.30 14.19
CA GLY A 8 18.56 12.99 14.44
C GLY A 8 18.82 11.59 14.98
N LEU A 9 17.76 10.82 15.31
CA LEU A 9 17.92 9.50 15.92
C LEU A 9 18.16 8.41 14.86
N PRO A 10 19.03 7.43 15.15
CA PRO A 10 19.25 6.29 14.25
C PRO A 10 17.99 5.42 14.12
N LYS A 11 17.17 5.35 15.17
CA LYS A 11 15.92 4.61 15.21
C LYS A 11 14.90 5.42 16.01
N ILE A 12 13.70 5.60 15.45
CA ILE A 12 12.59 6.31 16.10
C ILE A 12 11.56 5.26 16.53
N THR A 13 11.38 5.08 17.83
CA THR A 13 10.39 4.14 18.37
C THR A 13 9.03 4.81 18.58
N ALA A 14 8.00 4.00 18.79
CA ALA A 14 6.69 4.53 19.19
C ALA A 14 6.77 5.26 20.55
N ASP A 15 7.60 4.76 21.47
CA ASP A 15 7.76 5.38 22.80
C ASP A 15 8.50 6.71 22.74
N ASP A 16 9.39 6.90 21.77
CA ASP A 16 10.01 8.22 21.51
C ASP A 16 8.97 9.21 21.00
N ILE A 17 8.13 8.78 20.06
CA ILE A 17 7.02 9.58 19.52
C ILE A 17 6.03 9.98 20.63
N LYS A 18 5.66 9.05 21.51
CA LYS A 18 4.70 9.28 22.60
C LYS A 18 5.15 10.36 23.59
N LYS A 19 6.45 10.68 23.64
CA LYS A 19 7.02 11.73 24.51
C LYS A 19 7.00 13.12 23.86
N THR A 20 6.50 13.24 22.62
CA THR A 20 6.48 14.50 21.87
C THR A 20 5.21 15.32 22.14
N GLU A 21 5.31 16.63 22.00
CA GLU A 21 4.17 17.54 22.13
C GLU A 21 3.13 17.32 21.03
N GLU A 22 3.59 17.04 19.80
CA GLU A 22 2.77 16.77 18.63
C GLU A 22 1.94 15.49 18.82
N TYR A 23 2.51 14.46 19.46
CA TYR A 23 1.74 13.26 19.81
C TYR A 23 0.60 13.60 20.77
N ALA A 24 0.85 14.41 21.80
CA ALA A 24 -0.21 14.82 22.74
C ALA A 24 -1.34 15.58 22.02
N GLN A 25 -1.00 16.47 21.10
CA GLN A 25 -1.99 17.22 20.29
C GLN A 25 -2.83 16.29 19.40
N VAL A 26 -2.23 15.30 18.76
CA VAL A 26 -2.95 14.37 17.89
C VAL A 26 -3.77 13.35 18.71
N ARG A 27 -3.29 12.96 19.89
CA ARG A 27 -3.93 11.96 20.75
C ARG A 27 -5.31 12.37 21.23
N ASP A 28 -5.55 13.67 21.39
CA ASP A 28 -6.87 14.20 21.75
C ASP A 28 -7.91 13.99 20.63
N HIS A 29 -7.47 13.76 19.40
CA HIS A 29 -8.32 13.57 18.22
C HIS A 29 -8.40 12.11 17.74
N ALA A 30 -7.45 11.25 18.14
CA ALA A 30 -7.33 9.90 17.59
C ALA A 30 -6.91 8.84 18.62
N GLY A 31 -7.13 7.57 18.28
CA GLY A 31 -6.59 6.42 19.03
C GLY A 31 -5.06 6.45 19.13
N GLU A 32 -4.48 5.69 20.05
CA GLU A 32 -3.03 5.67 20.27
C GLU A 32 -2.26 5.30 19.00
N GLU A 33 -2.68 4.23 18.32
CA GLU A 33 -2.05 3.73 17.11
C GLU A 33 -2.10 4.77 15.97
N ALA A 34 -3.28 5.36 15.75
CA ALA A 34 -3.47 6.43 14.77
C ALA A 34 -2.61 7.66 15.09
N SER A 35 -2.45 7.99 16.37
CA SER A 35 -1.64 9.14 16.81
C SER A 35 -0.14 8.92 16.55
N VAL A 36 0.37 7.72 16.81
CA VAL A 36 1.75 7.36 16.48
C VAL A 36 1.96 7.41 14.97
N LEU A 37 1.03 6.85 14.18
CA LEU A 37 1.12 6.85 12.72
C LEU A 37 1.08 8.27 12.15
N ALA A 38 0.18 9.11 12.62
CA ALA A 38 0.07 10.52 12.27
C ALA A 38 1.38 11.29 12.53
N CYS A 39 2.01 11.07 13.68
CA CYS A 39 3.32 11.67 13.97
C CYS A 39 4.41 11.16 13.01
N ARG A 40 4.40 9.87 12.65
CA ARG A 40 5.32 9.35 11.61
C ARG A 40 5.09 10.02 10.25
N MET A 41 3.84 10.28 9.88
CA MET A 41 3.50 11.02 8.64
C MET A 41 4.01 12.46 8.68
N GLN A 42 3.94 13.14 9.84
CA GLN A 42 4.49 14.48 10.01
C GLN A 42 6.02 14.49 9.92
N LEU A 43 6.70 13.55 10.60
CA LEU A 43 8.16 13.43 10.58
C LEU A 43 8.74 13.33 9.16
N ARG A 44 8.07 12.57 8.29
CA ARG A 44 8.51 12.37 6.90
C ARG A 44 8.01 13.44 5.94
N GLY A 45 7.23 14.42 6.42
CA GLY A 45 6.70 15.52 5.61
C GLY A 45 5.54 15.13 4.68
N SER A 46 4.84 14.01 4.93
CA SER A 46 3.69 13.60 4.12
C SER A 46 2.45 14.48 4.30
N VAL A 47 2.41 15.26 5.36
CA VAL A 47 1.26 16.08 5.76
C VAL A 47 1.75 17.40 6.32
N LYS A 48 1.09 18.50 5.93
CA LYS A 48 1.50 19.86 6.31
C LYS A 48 0.87 20.35 7.62
N ARG A 49 -0.22 19.73 8.09
CA ARG A 49 -0.92 20.10 9.34
C ARG A 49 -1.15 18.88 10.22
N ALA A 50 -1.09 19.07 11.54
CA ALA A 50 -1.23 17.99 12.52
C ALA A 50 -2.65 17.39 12.55
N VAL A 51 -3.71 18.19 12.43
CA VAL A 51 -5.09 17.66 12.41
C VAL A 51 -5.33 16.79 11.18
N ASP A 52 -4.88 17.23 10.00
CA ASP A 52 -4.98 16.45 8.76
C ASP A 52 -4.28 15.08 8.87
N SER A 53 -3.20 15.01 9.67
CA SER A 53 -2.46 13.77 9.89
C SER A 53 -3.23 12.74 10.72
N ALA A 54 -4.09 13.18 11.65
CA ALA A 54 -4.87 12.29 12.51
C ALA A 54 -5.96 11.55 11.71
N ASP A 55 -6.74 12.30 10.93
CA ASP A 55 -7.81 11.75 10.09
C ASP A 55 -7.24 10.86 8.99
N LEU A 56 -6.14 11.29 8.36
CA LEU A 56 -5.44 10.50 7.35
C LEU A 56 -4.90 9.19 7.96
N ALA A 57 -4.30 9.24 9.15
CA ALA A 57 -3.81 8.04 9.83
C ALA A 57 -4.94 7.07 10.17
N GLY A 58 -6.10 7.57 10.63
CA GLY A 58 -7.28 6.74 10.89
C GLY A 58 -7.73 5.99 9.64
N ARG A 59 -7.94 6.72 8.53
CA ARG A 59 -8.28 6.13 7.22
C ARG A 59 -7.23 5.13 6.73
N GLN A 60 -5.96 5.45 6.89
CA GLN A 60 -4.85 4.60 6.46
C GLN A 60 -4.79 3.28 7.27
N LEU A 61 -5.02 3.32 8.59
CA LEU A 61 -5.11 2.10 9.42
C LEU A 61 -6.31 1.24 9.07
N THR A 62 -7.45 1.86 8.78
CA THR A 62 -8.66 1.17 8.31
C THR A 62 -8.38 0.43 6.99
N ALA A 63 -7.70 1.08 6.03
CA ALA A 63 -7.33 0.48 4.75
C ALA A 63 -6.32 -0.68 4.93
N PHE A 64 -5.35 -0.48 5.82
CA PHE A 64 -4.40 -1.52 6.22
C PHE A 64 -5.09 -2.74 6.84
N GLY A 65 -6.04 -2.50 7.76
CA GLY A 65 -6.85 -3.55 8.37
C GLY A 65 -7.64 -4.36 7.32
N ALA A 66 -8.20 -3.69 6.32
CA ALA A 66 -8.91 -4.33 5.22
C ALA A 66 -7.99 -5.22 4.36
N MET A 67 -6.81 -4.72 3.98
CA MET A 67 -5.82 -5.51 3.24
C MET A 67 -5.33 -6.72 4.05
N ARG A 68 -5.15 -6.57 5.37
CA ARG A 68 -4.83 -7.69 6.25
C ARG A 68 -5.92 -8.77 6.24
N LYS A 69 -7.19 -8.39 6.36
CA LYS A 69 -8.33 -9.35 6.29
C LYS A 69 -8.33 -10.11 4.95
N LEU A 70 -8.01 -9.44 3.83
CA LEU A 70 -7.87 -10.11 2.54
C LEU A 70 -6.68 -11.09 2.51
N ALA A 71 -5.53 -10.72 3.07
CA ALA A 71 -4.38 -11.61 3.18
C ALA A 71 -4.66 -12.83 4.05
N GLU A 72 -5.40 -12.67 5.15
CA GLU A 72 -5.84 -13.76 6.04
C GLU A 72 -6.82 -14.71 5.34
N ARG A 73 -7.74 -14.17 4.52
CA ARG A 73 -8.65 -14.98 3.69
C ARG A 73 -7.91 -15.72 2.57
N ALA A 74 -6.79 -15.15 2.09
CA ALA A 74 -5.96 -15.68 1.01
C ALA A 74 -6.76 -16.14 -0.23
N PRO A 75 -7.64 -15.29 -0.81
CA PRO A 75 -8.44 -15.68 -1.97
C PRO A 75 -7.53 -16.03 -3.15
N LEU A 76 -7.78 -17.17 -3.79
CA LEU A 76 -7.04 -17.59 -4.97
C LEU A 76 -7.64 -16.94 -6.22
N LEU A 77 -6.91 -16.00 -6.81
CA LEU A 77 -7.36 -15.21 -7.97
C LEU A 77 -6.32 -15.30 -9.10
N SER A 78 -6.73 -15.00 -10.32
CA SER A 78 -5.84 -14.98 -11.49
C SER A 78 -5.28 -13.57 -11.69
N TRP A 79 -3.96 -13.42 -11.66
CA TRP A 79 -3.32 -12.12 -11.85
C TRP A 79 -3.38 -11.67 -13.32
N VAL A 80 -3.65 -10.38 -13.53
CA VAL A 80 -3.49 -9.72 -14.82
C VAL A 80 -2.67 -8.44 -14.64
N PRO A 81 -1.92 -8.00 -15.68
CA PRO A 81 -1.24 -6.71 -15.62
C PRO A 81 -2.21 -5.57 -15.30
N SER A 82 -1.74 -4.60 -14.51
CA SER A 82 -2.45 -3.34 -14.35
C SER A 82 -2.51 -2.62 -15.70
N GLY A 83 -3.70 -2.14 -16.04
CA GLY A 83 -3.96 -1.65 -17.38
C GLY A 83 -5.45 -1.78 -17.72
N PRO A 84 -6.06 -0.76 -18.30
CA PRO A 84 -7.43 -0.81 -18.76
C PRO A 84 -7.53 -1.48 -20.13
N GLY A 85 -8.61 -2.21 -20.29
CA GLY A 85 -8.83 -3.10 -21.43
C GLY A 85 -9.54 -4.40 -21.05
N GLY A 86 -9.92 -4.59 -19.78
CA GLY A 86 -10.66 -5.76 -19.35
C GLY A 86 -12.11 -5.44 -18.98
N ASN A 87 -13.05 -6.26 -19.46
CA ASN A 87 -14.33 -6.47 -18.78
C ASN A 87 -14.11 -7.48 -17.63
N ASN A 88 -13.24 -7.14 -16.69
CA ASN A 88 -12.93 -7.99 -15.55
C ASN A 88 -13.94 -7.77 -14.40
N ALA A 89 -13.89 -8.60 -13.37
CA ALA A 89 -14.84 -8.53 -12.28
C ALA A 89 -14.77 -7.22 -11.48
N PHE A 90 -13.60 -6.57 -11.45
CA PHE A 90 -13.43 -5.28 -10.78
C PHE A 90 -14.12 -4.15 -11.55
N VAL A 91 -13.91 -4.09 -12.86
CA VAL A 91 -14.56 -3.09 -13.73
C VAL A 91 -16.08 -3.20 -13.64
N ARG A 92 -16.62 -4.43 -13.72
CA ARG A 92 -18.06 -4.66 -13.55
C ARG A 92 -18.59 -4.22 -12.18
N LEU A 93 -17.80 -4.39 -11.12
CA LEU A 93 -18.17 -3.93 -9.78
C LEU A 93 -18.24 -2.40 -9.74
N ILE A 94 -17.23 -1.69 -10.24
CA ILE A 94 -17.20 -0.22 -10.17
C ILE A 94 -18.22 0.43 -11.11
N ASP A 95 -18.56 -0.22 -12.22
CA ASP A 95 -19.59 0.19 -13.18
C ASP A 95 -21.02 -0.02 -12.66
N GLY A 96 -21.20 -0.83 -11.63
CA GLY A 96 -22.52 -1.18 -11.08
C GLY A 96 -23.20 -2.34 -11.83
N ASP A 97 -22.47 -3.07 -12.67
CA ASP A 97 -22.93 -4.27 -13.37
C ASP A 97 -22.88 -5.53 -12.48
N SER A 98 -22.36 -5.40 -11.26
CA SER A 98 -22.32 -6.43 -10.23
C SER A 98 -22.35 -5.79 -8.85
N ASP A 99 -23.12 -6.36 -7.91
CA ASP A 99 -23.17 -5.88 -6.52
C ASP A 99 -22.03 -6.43 -5.66
N THR A 100 -21.35 -7.50 -6.11
CA THR A 100 -20.30 -8.18 -5.34
C THR A 100 -19.11 -8.60 -6.20
N PHE A 101 -17.94 -8.70 -5.58
CA PHE A 101 -16.74 -9.22 -6.22
C PHE A 101 -16.60 -10.74 -5.96
N PRO A 102 -16.37 -11.58 -6.98
CA PRO A 102 -16.34 -13.03 -6.87
C PRO A 102 -14.97 -13.56 -6.37
N PHE A 103 -14.67 -13.33 -5.09
CA PHE A 103 -13.41 -13.74 -4.44
C PHE A 103 -13.17 -15.26 -4.44
N ASP A 104 -14.23 -16.07 -4.48
CA ASP A 104 -14.15 -17.53 -4.39
C ASP A 104 -14.13 -18.23 -5.76
N VAL A 105 -14.00 -17.46 -6.84
CA VAL A 105 -13.94 -17.98 -8.21
C VAL A 105 -12.50 -17.87 -8.71
N PRO A 106 -11.75 -18.97 -8.85
CA PRO A 106 -10.33 -18.91 -9.21
C PRO A 106 -10.02 -18.33 -10.59
N SER A 107 -11.01 -18.30 -11.49
CA SER A 107 -10.91 -17.65 -12.80
C SER A 107 -11.14 -16.14 -12.74
N THR A 108 -11.51 -15.59 -11.59
CA THR A 108 -11.63 -14.15 -11.39
C THR A 108 -10.27 -13.50 -11.60
N THR A 109 -10.21 -12.59 -12.56
CA THR A 109 -9.01 -11.84 -12.87
C THR A 109 -8.98 -10.54 -12.09
N VAL A 110 -7.80 -10.19 -11.57
CA VAL A 110 -7.57 -8.94 -10.86
C VAL A 110 -6.10 -8.53 -10.98
N ASN A 111 -5.80 -7.24 -10.88
CA ASN A 111 -4.44 -6.71 -10.82
C ASN A 111 -4.08 -6.20 -9.41
N CYS A 112 -2.83 -5.83 -9.20
CA CYS A 112 -2.34 -5.45 -7.86
C CYS A 112 -3.00 -4.19 -7.30
N TRP A 113 -3.31 -3.21 -8.16
CA TRP A 113 -4.04 -2.00 -7.77
C TRP A 113 -5.48 -2.31 -7.40
N GLU A 114 -6.16 -3.13 -8.20
CA GLU A 114 -7.55 -3.52 -7.99
C GLU A 114 -7.74 -4.25 -6.66
N VAL A 115 -6.80 -5.10 -6.23
CA VAL A 115 -6.88 -5.74 -4.91
C VAL A 115 -6.84 -4.72 -3.77
N ILE A 116 -5.96 -3.72 -3.87
CA ILE A 116 -5.89 -2.65 -2.86
C ILE A 116 -7.19 -1.86 -2.85
N LEU A 117 -7.70 -1.47 -4.01
CA LEU A 117 -8.96 -0.73 -4.14
C LEU A 117 -10.15 -1.54 -3.62
N LEU A 118 -10.22 -2.84 -3.92
CA LEU A 118 -11.25 -3.75 -3.40
C LEU A 118 -11.21 -3.81 -1.88
N ALA A 119 -10.04 -3.89 -1.26
CA ALA A 119 -9.92 -3.89 0.20
C ALA A 119 -10.52 -2.62 0.80
N VAL A 120 -10.16 -1.46 0.25
CA VAL A 120 -10.62 -0.14 0.71
C VAL A 120 -12.13 0.06 0.46
N MET A 121 -12.66 -0.45 -0.65
CA MET A 121 -14.10 -0.45 -0.95
C MET A 121 -14.88 -1.33 0.03
N LEU A 122 -14.41 -2.55 0.30
CA LEU A 122 -15.09 -3.50 1.20
C LEU A 122 -15.18 -3.00 2.64
N ASP A 123 -14.23 -2.17 3.07
CA ASP A 123 -14.23 -1.56 4.40
C ASP A 123 -14.95 -0.19 4.41
N GLY A 124 -15.59 0.19 3.29
CA GLY A 124 -16.48 1.35 3.21
C GLY A 124 -15.78 2.71 3.13
N GLN A 125 -14.48 2.75 2.82
CA GLN A 125 -13.76 4.02 2.63
C GLN A 125 -13.94 4.61 1.23
N ILE A 126 -14.25 3.76 0.25
CA ILE A 126 -14.71 4.17 -1.08
C ILE A 126 -16.16 3.73 -1.19
N THR A 127 -17.07 4.69 -1.12
CA THR A 127 -18.53 4.47 -1.16
C THR A 127 -19.15 4.91 -2.48
N GLY A 128 -18.55 5.90 -3.13
CA GLY A 128 -18.88 6.32 -4.50
C GLY A 128 -17.89 5.74 -5.49
N THR A 129 -18.37 5.07 -6.55
CA THR A 129 -17.48 4.54 -7.61
C THR A 129 -17.26 5.53 -8.74
N HIS A 130 -17.86 6.72 -8.72
CA HIS A 130 -17.76 7.68 -9.83
C HIS A 130 -16.32 8.16 -10.07
N ASN A 131 -15.66 8.71 -9.04
CA ASN A 131 -14.29 9.21 -9.16
C ASN A 131 -13.28 8.08 -9.46
N LEU A 132 -13.53 6.89 -8.89
CA LEU A 132 -12.77 5.69 -9.23
C LEU A 132 -12.93 5.28 -10.70
N ARG A 133 -14.16 5.28 -11.23
CA ARG A 133 -14.43 5.03 -12.66
C ARG A 133 -13.78 6.05 -13.57
N VAL A 134 -13.85 7.33 -13.23
CA VAL A 134 -13.19 8.40 -13.98
C VAL A 134 -11.68 8.14 -14.07
N ALA A 135 -11.04 7.83 -12.93
CA ALA A 135 -9.62 7.50 -12.89
C ALA A 135 -9.30 6.25 -13.74
N TYR A 136 -10.17 5.23 -13.70
CA TYR A 136 -9.98 3.94 -14.37
C TYR A 136 -10.28 3.98 -15.88
N GLY A 137 -11.29 4.75 -16.31
CA GLY A 137 -11.89 4.68 -17.65
C GLY A 137 -11.52 5.81 -18.62
N GLU A 138 -11.23 7.03 -18.14
CA GLU A 138 -11.03 8.19 -19.04
C GLU A 138 -9.61 8.29 -19.62
N ARG A 139 -8.62 7.70 -18.95
CA ARG A 139 -7.21 7.77 -19.37
C ARG A 139 -6.54 6.41 -19.33
N PRO A 140 -6.93 5.52 -20.24
CA PRO A 140 -6.60 4.13 -20.10
C PRO A 140 -5.09 3.86 -19.96
N HIS A 141 -4.28 4.46 -20.82
CA HIS A 141 -2.85 4.19 -20.82
C HIS A 141 -2.05 4.72 -19.61
N ASN A 142 -2.68 5.50 -18.70
CA ASN A 142 -2.02 6.16 -17.58
C ASN A 142 -2.75 6.00 -16.23
N PHE A 143 -3.67 5.05 -16.10
CA PHE A 143 -4.44 4.84 -14.86
C PHE A 143 -3.57 4.80 -13.60
N GLU A 144 -2.47 4.02 -13.61
CA GLU A 144 -1.60 3.88 -12.44
C GLU A 144 -0.98 5.21 -12.01
N ALA A 145 -0.50 6.00 -12.98
CA ALA A 145 0.10 7.30 -12.73
C ALA A 145 -0.95 8.33 -12.28
N GLU A 146 -2.13 8.32 -12.88
CA GLU A 146 -3.26 9.18 -12.50
C GLU A 146 -3.75 8.86 -11.08
N LEU A 147 -3.95 7.58 -10.77
CA LEU A 147 -4.39 7.13 -9.45
C LEU A 147 -3.34 7.46 -8.38
N THR A 148 -2.06 7.22 -8.68
CA THR A 148 -0.96 7.59 -7.79
C THR A 148 -0.94 9.10 -7.54
N THR A 149 -1.07 9.91 -8.60
CA THR A 149 -1.07 11.37 -8.49
C THR A 149 -2.23 11.87 -7.64
N ARG A 150 -3.43 11.32 -7.87
CA ARG A 150 -4.64 11.67 -7.10
C ARG A 150 -4.49 11.28 -5.63
N LEU A 151 -4.15 10.03 -5.34
CA LEU A 151 -4.09 9.53 -3.97
C LEU A 151 -2.94 10.12 -3.15
N MET A 152 -1.77 10.34 -3.75
CA MET A 152 -0.56 10.77 -3.03
C MET A 152 -0.35 12.29 -3.09
N GLY A 153 -1.14 13.02 -3.88
CA GLY A 153 -0.98 14.47 -4.09
C GLY A 153 0.41 14.86 -4.64
N GLY A 154 1.11 13.92 -5.30
CA GLY A 154 2.48 14.09 -5.77
C GLY A 154 3.58 13.93 -4.72
N VAL A 155 3.26 13.59 -3.46
CA VAL A 155 4.24 13.36 -2.40
C VAL A 155 4.61 11.89 -2.34
N LEU A 156 5.64 11.51 -3.10
CA LEU A 156 6.25 10.19 -3.04
C LEU A 156 7.63 10.28 -2.39
N LEU A 157 7.91 9.38 -1.46
CA LEU A 157 9.19 9.26 -0.78
C LEU A 157 10.00 8.12 -1.42
N PRO A 158 11.29 8.34 -1.73
CA PRO A 158 12.14 7.27 -2.20
C PRO A 158 12.39 6.27 -1.08
N TYR A 159 12.25 4.99 -1.38
CA TYR A 159 12.62 3.93 -0.46
C TYR A 159 14.13 3.77 -0.46
N THR A 160 14.75 3.98 0.71
CA THR A 160 16.20 3.95 0.89
C THR A 160 16.68 2.85 1.84
N GLY A 161 15.75 2.07 2.41
CA GLY A 161 16.06 1.06 3.44
C GLY A 161 16.53 1.63 4.79
N ARG A 162 16.44 2.95 5.00
CA ARG A 162 16.80 3.64 6.26
C ARG A 162 15.54 4.08 7.02
N THR A 163 15.62 4.25 8.34
CA THR A 163 14.48 4.43 9.26
C THR A 163 13.46 5.52 8.93
N VAL A 164 13.89 6.68 8.38
CA VAL A 164 12.95 7.75 7.93
C VAL A 164 12.45 7.51 6.50
N GLY A 165 13.18 6.70 5.72
CA GLY A 165 12.85 6.27 4.36
C GLY A 165 12.22 4.87 4.29
N THR A 166 11.61 4.39 5.37
CA THR A 166 10.83 3.15 5.39
C THR A 166 9.33 3.44 5.38
N PRO A 167 8.53 2.67 4.62
CA PRO A 167 7.08 2.79 4.62
C PRO A 167 6.47 2.49 5.99
N ILE A 168 5.36 3.16 6.31
CA ILE A 168 4.55 2.93 7.51
C ILE A 168 3.27 2.17 7.14
N ALA A 169 2.55 1.65 8.15
CA ALA A 169 1.35 0.84 7.93
C ALA A 169 0.32 1.57 7.05
N GLY A 170 -0.14 0.91 5.98
CA GLY A 170 -1.12 1.43 5.03
C GLY A 170 -0.57 2.34 3.93
N ASP A 171 0.74 2.61 3.90
CA ASP A 171 1.34 3.27 2.74
C ASP A 171 1.19 2.40 1.49
N ILE A 172 1.05 3.06 0.35
CA ILE A 172 1.16 2.41 -0.95
C ILE A 172 2.62 2.42 -1.36
N VAL A 173 3.14 1.24 -1.69
CA VAL A 173 4.51 1.02 -2.16
C VAL A 173 4.45 0.74 -3.66
N LEU A 174 5.14 1.57 -4.43
CA LEU A 174 5.18 1.55 -5.90
C LEU A 174 6.53 1.03 -6.37
N PHE A 175 6.51 0.14 -7.36
CA PHE A 175 7.68 -0.41 -8.01
C PHE A 175 7.74 0.11 -9.45
N ASP A 176 8.53 1.16 -9.67
CA ASP A 176 8.63 1.81 -10.97
C ASP A 176 9.16 0.84 -12.04
N GLY A 177 8.41 0.71 -13.14
CA GLY A 177 8.70 -0.24 -14.21
C GLY A 177 8.16 -1.67 -14.00
N LEU A 178 7.49 -1.98 -12.88
CA LEU A 178 7.01 -3.33 -12.56
C LEU A 178 5.48 -3.52 -12.72
N ALA A 179 4.71 -2.48 -13.07
CA ALA A 179 3.23 -2.49 -13.06
C ALA A 179 2.70 -3.16 -11.77
N HIS A 180 3.35 -2.84 -10.64
CA HIS A 180 3.13 -3.49 -9.36
C HIS A 180 3.03 -2.47 -8.24
N VAL A 181 2.12 -2.76 -7.32
CA VAL A 181 1.87 -2.01 -6.12
C VAL A 181 1.61 -2.97 -4.96
N ALA A 182 2.05 -2.58 -3.77
CA ALA A 182 1.81 -3.30 -2.53
C ALA A 182 1.41 -2.32 -1.42
N MET A 183 0.87 -2.84 -0.33
CA MET A 183 0.57 -2.05 0.86
C MET A 183 1.59 -2.35 1.96
N ALA A 184 2.19 -1.32 2.54
CA ALA A 184 3.12 -1.50 3.64
C ALA A 184 2.44 -1.88 4.95
N THR A 185 3.11 -2.72 5.74
CA THR A 185 2.65 -3.09 7.09
C THR A 185 3.21 -2.17 8.18
N GLY A 186 4.25 -1.40 7.87
CA GLY A 186 5.03 -0.64 8.85
C GLY A 186 5.94 -1.49 9.73
N VAL A 187 5.96 -2.81 9.54
CA VAL A 187 6.89 -3.74 10.20
C VAL A 187 8.17 -3.83 9.38
N HIS A 188 9.31 -3.78 10.08
CA HIS A 188 10.63 -4.00 9.49
C HIS A 188 11.32 -5.15 10.23
N THR A 189 11.73 -6.19 9.52
CA THR A 189 12.44 -7.34 10.07
C THR A 189 13.94 -7.13 9.92
N GLU A 190 14.64 -6.97 11.05
CA GLU A 190 16.10 -6.84 11.09
C GLU A 190 16.79 -8.22 11.05
N GLY A 191 17.93 -8.31 10.37
CA GLY A 191 18.76 -9.51 10.32
C GLY A 191 19.50 -9.65 8.98
N PRO A 192 20.42 -10.63 8.84
CA PRO A 192 20.94 -11.00 7.54
C PRO A 192 19.83 -11.64 6.69
N MET A 193 19.81 -11.37 5.39
CA MET A 193 18.94 -12.11 4.47
C MET A 193 19.46 -13.55 4.38
N ILE A 194 18.84 -14.47 5.12
CA ILE A 194 19.29 -15.88 5.20
C ILE A 194 18.81 -16.67 3.99
N SER A 195 17.61 -16.36 3.47
CA SER A 195 17.06 -16.99 2.27
C SER A 195 15.93 -16.12 1.67
N PRO A 196 15.58 -16.29 0.38
CA PRO A 196 14.40 -15.67 -0.22
C PRO A 196 13.09 -16.03 0.49
N GLU A 197 13.04 -17.18 1.18
CA GLU A 197 11.86 -17.62 1.94
C GLU A 197 11.77 -16.99 3.33
N HIS A 198 12.84 -16.33 3.80
CA HIS A 198 12.90 -15.62 5.08
C HIS A 198 13.49 -14.21 4.88
N PRO A 199 12.82 -13.35 4.10
CA PRO A 199 13.40 -12.08 3.77
C PRO A 199 13.40 -11.13 4.97
N THR A 200 14.54 -10.48 5.18
CA THR A 200 14.71 -9.37 6.11
C THR A 200 14.39 -8.08 5.38
N GLY A 201 13.63 -7.19 5.99
CA GLY A 201 13.29 -5.94 5.34
C GLY A 201 11.95 -5.33 5.69
N ALA A 202 11.54 -4.36 4.87
CA ALA A 202 10.26 -3.67 5.01
C ALA A 202 9.11 -4.58 4.53
N GLN A 203 8.27 -5.04 5.46
CA GLN A 203 7.20 -5.97 5.18
C GLN A 203 6.02 -5.29 4.48
N VAL A 204 5.49 -5.94 3.45
CA VAL A 204 4.35 -5.50 2.64
C VAL A 204 3.33 -6.62 2.49
N ILE A 205 2.08 -6.24 2.21
CA ILE A 205 1.00 -7.11 1.75
C ILE A 205 0.86 -6.88 0.24
N SER A 206 0.95 -7.95 -0.54
CA SER A 206 0.97 -7.88 -2.00
C SER A 206 0.05 -8.92 -2.65
N PHE A 207 -0.57 -8.53 -3.77
CA PHE A 207 -1.21 -9.45 -4.71
C PHE A 207 -0.25 -9.79 -5.86
N TRP A 208 0.90 -10.32 -5.48
CA TRP A 208 1.89 -10.94 -6.35
C TRP A 208 2.67 -11.88 -5.41
N PRO A 209 2.73 -13.19 -5.67
CA PRO A 209 3.35 -14.15 -4.79
C PRO A 209 4.88 -14.18 -4.96
N ALA A 210 5.54 -13.09 -5.33
CA ALA A 210 7.00 -13.06 -5.36
C ALA A 210 7.48 -12.89 -3.91
N PRO A 211 8.37 -13.76 -3.40
CA PRO A 211 9.19 -14.72 -4.14
C PRO A 211 8.67 -16.18 -4.23
N LEU A 212 7.52 -16.50 -3.63
CA LEU A 212 6.93 -17.85 -3.59
C LEU A 212 6.64 -18.49 -4.98
N GLN A 213 6.46 -17.71 -6.05
CA GLN A 213 6.35 -18.23 -7.42
C GLN A 213 7.44 -17.66 -8.34
N LYS A 214 8.34 -18.54 -8.80
CA LYS A 214 9.44 -18.18 -9.73
C LYS A 214 8.93 -17.89 -11.15
N SER A 215 7.89 -18.59 -11.59
CA SER A 215 7.26 -18.37 -12.90
C SER A 215 5.96 -17.60 -12.73
N PHE A 216 6.05 -16.28 -12.61
CA PHE A 216 4.90 -15.39 -12.45
C PHE A 216 4.67 -14.54 -13.71
N GLY A 217 3.41 -14.47 -14.16
CA GLY A 217 3.00 -13.73 -15.36
C GLY A 217 1.49 -13.70 -15.52
N PRO A 218 0.96 -13.09 -16.59
CA PRO A 218 -0.48 -12.97 -16.83
C PRO A 218 -1.19 -14.34 -16.76
N GLY A 219 -2.29 -14.40 -16.01
CA GLY A 219 -3.07 -15.61 -15.76
C GLY A 219 -2.53 -16.50 -14.62
N ALA A 220 -1.37 -16.18 -14.04
CA ALA A 220 -0.85 -16.90 -12.89
C ALA A 220 -1.83 -16.78 -11.71
N ARG A 221 -2.11 -17.93 -11.08
CA ARG A 221 -2.98 -17.98 -9.91
C ARG A 221 -2.19 -17.68 -8.65
N THR A 222 -2.68 -16.72 -7.88
CA THR A 222 -2.03 -16.28 -6.65
C THR A 222 -3.04 -15.86 -5.59
N THR A 223 -2.57 -15.78 -4.35
CA THR A 223 -3.27 -15.17 -3.23
C THR A 223 -2.71 -13.78 -2.93
N VAL A 224 -3.43 -13.04 -2.09
CA VAL A 224 -2.88 -11.90 -1.35
C VAL A 224 -2.04 -12.46 -0.19
N GLY A 225 -0.84 -11.93 0.02
CA GLY A 225 0.05 -12.45 1.06
C GLY A 225 1.12 -11.47 1.53
N TYR A 226 1.84 -11.86 2.56
CA TYR A 226 2.95 -11.10 3.13
C TYR A 226 4.27 -11.40 2.41
N THR A 227 5.09 -10.37 2.22
CA THR A 227 6.46 -10.45 1.70
C THR A 227 7.25 -9.22 2.15
N THR A 228 8.41 -8.94 1.57
CA THR A 228 9.13 -7.67 1.77
C THR A 228 9.47 -7.00 0.45
N ILE A 229 9.73 -5.69 0.50
CA ILE A 229 10.25 -4.93 -0.65
C ILE A 229 11.53 -5.59 -1.17
N GLU A 230 12.42 -5.98 -0.26
CA GLU A 230 13.72 -6.58 -0.55
C GLU A 230 13.59 -7.93 -1.25
N ALA A 231 12.61 -8.76 -0.85
CA ALA A 231 12.32 -10.03 -1.51
C ALA A 231 11.82 -9.84 -2.94
N LEU A 232 10.96 -8.84 -3.15
CA LEU A 232 10.45 -8.48 -4.48
C LEU A 232 11.57 -7.95 -5.39
N LEU A 233 12.48 -7.15 -4.84
CA LEU A 233 13.66 -6.67 -5.56
C LEU A 233 14.64 -7.81 -5.90
N ALA A 234 14.89 -8.73 -4.96
CA ALA A 234 15.73 -9.90 -5.21
C ALA A 234 15.14 -10.81 -6.30
N TRP A 235 13.83 -11.03 -6.28
CA TRP A 235 13.15 -11.77 -7.35
C TRP A 235 13.34 -11.10 -8.72
N HIS A 236 13.37 -9.77 -8.78
CA HIS A 236 13.59 -9.03 -10.02
C HIS A 236 15.00 -9.24 -10.58
N ASP A 237 16.00 -9.20 -9.69
CA ASP A 237 17.39 -9.44 -10.02
C ASP A 237 17.60 -10.89 -10.53
N ASP A 238 17.01 -11.88 -9.83
CA ASP A 238 17.07 -13.30 -10.21
C ASP A 238 16.43 -13.60 -11.59
N ASN A 239 15.54 -12.73 -12.06
CA ASN A 239 14.88 -12.85 -13.37
C ASN A 239 15.53 -11.98 -14.47
N ASN A 240 16.75 -11.47 -14.24
CA ASN A 240 17.49 -10.63 -15.19
C ASN A 240 16.72 -9.39 -15.66
N ARG A 241 15.93 -8.78 -14.78
CA ARG A 241 15.17 -7.57 -15.11
C ARG A 241 15.80 -6.33 -14.42
N PRO A 242 15.71 -5.12 -15.01
CA PRO A 242 16.30 -3.91 -14.43
C PRO A 242 15.70 -3.56 -13.06
N ARG A 243 16.48 -3.58 -11.98
CA ARG A 243 15.98 -3.35 -10.62
C ARG A 243 15.11 -2.06 -10.54
N PRO A 244 13.84 -2.17 -10.12
CA PRO A 244 12.91 -1.03 -10.13
C PRO A 244 13.27 -0.01 -9.05
N ALA A 245 13.00 1.26 -9.32
CA ALA A 245 12.99 2.27 -8.27
C ALA A 245 11.75 2.06 -7.39
N VAL A 246 11.93 2.12 -6.07
CA VAL A 246 10.84 1.93 -5.12
C VAL A 246 10.52 3.26 -4.46
N THR A 247 9.24 3.62 -4.49
CA THR A 247 8.71 4.81 -3.82
C THR A 247 7.49 4.44 -2.99
N PHE A 248 7.12 5.28 -2.03
CA PHE A 248 5.94 5.07 -1.21
C PHE A 248 5.29 6.38 -0.78
N GLY A 249 4.02 6.32 -0.39
CA GLY A 249 3.28 7.46 0.11
C GLY A 249 2.02 7.08 0.89
N SER A 250 1.49 8.05 1.65
CA SER A 250 0.20 7.97 2.32
C SER A 250 -0.93 8.25 1.32
N PRO A 251 -1.83 7.29 1.03
CA PRO A 251 -2.99 7.55 0.19
C PRO A 251 -4.05 8.37 0.93
N ASP A 252 -4.56 9.42 0.29
CA ASP A 252 -5.83 10.04 0.66
C ASP A 252 -6.98 9.39 -0.12
N TRP A 253 -7.59 8.38 0.50
CA TRP A 253 -8.73 7.66 -0.06
C TRP A 253 -9.97 8.53 -0.26
N SER A 254 -10.09 9.67 0.43
CA SER A 254 -11.27 10.53 0.34
C SER A 254 -11.43 11.14 -1.06
N ILE A 255 -10.33 11.29 -1.80
CA ILE A 255 -10.30 11.82 -3.17
C ILE A 255 -11.04 10.91 -4.17
N LEU A 256 -11.28 9.64 -3.80
CA LEU A 256 -11.99 8.68 -4.65
C LEU A 256 -13.51 8.62 -4.39
N ASN A 257 -14.04 9.38 -3.44
CA ASN A 257 -15.48 9.45 -3.16
C ASN A 257 -16.17 10.58 -3.95
#